data_AF-A0A1F3BCM8-F1
#
_entry.id   AF-A0A1F3BCM8-F1
#
_cell.length_a   1.000
_cell.length_b   1.000
_cell.length_c   1.000
_cell.angle_alpha   90.00
_cell.angle_beta   90.00
_cell.angle_gamma   90.00
#
_symmetry.space_group_name_H-M   'P 1'
#
loop_
_entity.id
_entity.type
_entity.pdbx_description
1 polymer ?
#
loop_
_entity_poly.entity_id
_entity_poly.type
_entity_poly.pdbx_seq_one_letter_code
_entity_poly.pdbx_strand_id
1 'polypeptide(L)'
;MIPALLAQIGLPLLVKAVGGALEKIDHPVAKAATSAMNAVDAAIVSKSITPEHLAEANRHTERMTELDQAAQKIDIDLLKVHSDDRGSARAMTARLASADSKTAWSAPLLSALLITGFFWMLYVVLTQPLPEGSKEVSMILLGALGASFGQVANFWLGSSKGSSDKTEMLKQVLPVR
;
A
#
# COMPACT_ATOMS: atom_id res chain seq x y z
N MET A 1 26.86 18.69 21.60
CA MET A 1 26.71 20.14 21.84
C MET A 1 26.06 20.88 20.66
N ILE A 2 26.41 20.56 19.41
CA ILE A 2 25.79 21.17 18.21
C ILE A 2 24.27 20.93 18.11
N PRO A 3 23.72 19.72 18.39
CA PRO A 3 22.27 19.48 18.32
C PRO A 3 21.47 20.28 19.35
N ALA A 4 22.01 20.44 20.56
CA ALA A 4 21.37 21.22 21.62
C ALA A 4 21.35 22.72 21.29
N LEU A 5 22.44 23.25 20.72
CA LEU A 5 22.52 24.64 20.27
C LEU A 5 21.56 24.93 19.09
N LEU A 6 21.46 23.99 18.15
CA LEU A 6 20.50 24.05 17.03
C LEU A 6 19.05 23.92 17.50
N ALA A 7 18.75 23.11 18.50
CA ALA A 7 17.42 23.05 19.09
C ALA A 7 17.06 24.36 19.82
N GLN A 8 18.03 24.95 20.53
CA GLN A 8 17.83 26.14 21.35
C GLN A 8 17.70 27.44 20.52
N ILE A 9 18.33 27.51 19.35
CA ILE A 9 18.28 28.68 18.45
C ILE A 9 17.36 28.43 17.25
N GLY A 10 17.32 27.21 16.72
CA GLY A 10 16.58 26.85 15.51
C GLY A 10 15.09 26.65 15.75
N LEU A 11 14.67 26.13 16.91
CA LEU A 11 13.25 25.90 17.18
C LEU A 11 12.46 27.22 17.32
N PRO A 12 12.93 28.24 18.08
CA PRO A 12 12.27 29.55 18.11
C PRO A 12 12.21 30.22 16.74
N LEU A 13 13.27 30.07 15.93
CA LEU A 13 13.32 30.60 14.57
C LEU A 13 12.29 29.93 13.66
N LEU A 14 12.14 28.60 13.75
CA LEU A 14 11.15 27.82 13.02
C LEU A 14 9.71 28.17 13.44
N VAL A 15 9.46 28.28 14.75
CA VAL A 15 8.14 28.67 15.28
C VAL A 15 7.75 30.05 14.77
N LYS A 16 8.69 31.01 14.75
CA LYS A 16 8.44 32.36 14.22
C LYS A 16 8.25 32.38 12.70
N ALA A 17 9.01 31.57 11.95
CA ALA A 17 8.88 31.46 10.50
C ALA A 17 7.55 30.84 10.08
N VAL A 18 7.15 29.73 10.72
CA VAL A 18 5.88 29.04 10.46
C VAL A 18 4.69 29.88 10.97
N GLY A 19 4.79 30.46 12.17
CA GLY A 19 3.77 31.35 12.72
C GLY A 19 3.51 32.56 11.84
N GLY A 20 4.57 33.22 11.34
CA GLY A 20 4.46 34.35 10.42
C GLY A 20 3.96 33.99 9.02
N ALA A 21 4.16 32.74 8.57
CA ALA A 21 3.57 32.25 7.32
C ALA A 21 2.06 31.97 7.50
N LEU A 22 1.67 31.35 8.62
CA LEU A 22 0.28 31.03 8.95
C LEU A 22 -0.55 32.30 9.23
N GLU A 23 0.05 33.35 9.78
CA GLU A 23 -0.61 34.63 10.05
C GLU A 23 -1.14 35.30 8.77
N LYS A 24 -0.52 35.06 7.61
CA LYS A 24 -0.96 35.60 6.32
C LYS A 24 -2.19 34.90 5.74
N ILE A 25 -2.61 33.78 6.31
CA ILE A 25 -3.78 33.02 5.87
C ILE A 25 -4.99 33.48 6.69
N ASP A 26 -5.95 34.14 6.03
CA ASP A 26 -7.16 34.62 6.71
C ASP A 26 -8.20 33.49 6.86
N HIS A 27 -7.89 32.55 7.75
CA HIS A 27 -8.77 31.44 8.12
C HIS A 27 -8.74 31.22 9.64
N PRO A 28 -9.87 30.95 10.30
CA PRO A 28 -9.93 30.80 11.76
C PRO A 28 -8.99 29.71 12.30
N VAL A 29 -8.81 28.60 11.57
CA VAL A 29 -7.86 27.53 11.95
C VAL A 29 -6.41 28.01 11.87
N ALA A 30 -6.05 28.81 10.88
CA ALA A 30 -4.69 29.34 10.74
C ALA A 30 -4.38 30.32 11.89
N LYS A 31 -5.32 31.21 12.23
CA LYS A 31 -5.19 32.11 13.40
C LYS A 31 -5.06 31.34 14.71
N ALA A 32 -5.86 30.29 14.91
CA ALA A 32 -5.76 29.44 16.09
C ALA A 32 -4.40 28.73 16.17
N ALA A 33 -3.88 28.23 15.05
CA ALA A 33 -2.56 27.62 14.98
C ALA A 33 -1.45 28.62 15.29
N THR A 34 -1.49 29.84 14.75
CA THR A 34 -0.53 30.91 15.06
C THR A 34 -0.54 31.28 16.54
N SER A 35 -1.72 31.40 17.17
CA SER A 35 -1.83 31.67 18.61
C SER A 35 -1.22 30.55 19.46
N ALA A 36 -1.46 29.28 19.09
CA ALA A 36 -0.86 28.14 19.77
C ALA A 36 0.68 28.12 19.62
N MET A 37 1.19 28.43 18.43
CA MET A 37 2.63 28.53 18.16
C MET A 37 3.31 29.62 19.01
N ASN A 38 2.67 30.79 19.16
CA ASN A 38 3.18 31.86 20.01
C ASN A 38 3.21 31.46 21.50
N ALA A 39 2.24 30.68 21.96
CA ALA A 39 2.23 30.16 23.33
C ALA A 39 3.36 29.15 23.56
N VAL A 40 3.68 28.31 22.56
CA VAL A 40 4.81 27.38 22.61
C VAL A 40 6.14 28.14 22.64
N ASP A 41 6.31 29.20 21.85
CA ASP A 41 7.51 30.05 21.87
C ASP A 41 7.73 30.67 23.27
N ALA A 42 6.67 31.22 23.88
CA ALA A 42 6.72 31.76 25.23
C ALA A 42 7.07 30.69 26.29
N ALA A 43 6.57 29.46 26.13
CA ALA A 43 6.89 28.35 27.02
C ALA A 43 8.36 27.88 26.90
N ILE A 44 8.96 27.97 25.71
CA ILE A 44 10.38 27.69 25.47
C ILE A 44 11.25 28.80 26.07
N VAL A 45 10.91 30.07 25.82
CA VAL A 45 11.66 31.23 26.34
C VAL A 45 11.62 31.27 27.87
N SER A 46 10.47 30.93 28.48
CA SER A 46 10.32 30.82 29.94
C SER A 46 11.00 29.59 30.55
N LYS A 47 11.65 28.74 29.73
CA LYS A 47 12.27 27.46 30.13
C LYS A 47 11.30 26.44 30.75
N SER A 48 9.99 26.63 30.55
CA SER A 48 8.97 25.67 30.95
C SER A 48 9.03 24.40 30.08
N ILE A 49 9.42 24.56 28.81
CA ILE A 49 9.82 23.47 27.92
C ILE A 49 11.35 23.42 27.90
N THR A 50 11.92 22.43 28.58
CA THR A 50 13.37 22.26 28.67
C THR A 50 13.93 21.54 27.43
N PRO A 51 15.25 21.67 27.15
CA PRO A 51 15.91 20.93 26.09
C PRO A 51 15.73 19.40 26.19
N GLU A 52 15.57 18.86 27.40
CA GLU A 52 15.35 17.44 27.65
C GLU A 52 13.97 16.98 27.16
N HIS A 53 12.93 17.79 27.34
CA HIS A 53 11.59 17.49 26.81
C HIS A 53 11.56 17.50 25.29
N LEU A 54 12.31 18.43 24.67
CA LEU A 54 12.47 18.47 23.22
C LEU A 54 13.29 17.27 22.70
N ALA A 55 14.34 16.88 23.43
CA ALA A 55 15.12 15.69 23.09
C ALA A 55 14.28 14.40 23.19
N GLU A 56 13.39 14.30 24.20
CA GLU A 56 12.44 13.19 24.30
C GLU A 56 11.40 13.21 23.16
N ALA A 57 10.86 14.37 22.82
CA ALA A 57 9.94 14.51 21.68
C ALA A 57 10.61 14.10 20.35
N ASN A 58 11.88 14.45 20.16
CA ASN A 58 12.67 14.01 19.00
C ASN A 58 12.87 12.49 19.00
N ARG A 59 13.26 11.88 20.14
CA ARG A 59 13.36 10.41 20.27
C ARG A 59 12.04 9.72 19.93
N HIS A 60 10.91 10.27 20.38
CA HIS A 60 9.60 9.73 20.07
C HIS A 60 9.29 9.84 18.57
N THR A 61 9.63 10.98 17.94
CA THR A 61 9.43 11.20 16.50
C THR A 61 10.30 10.27 15.66
N GLU A 62 11.56 10.06 16.04
CA GLU A 62 12.47 9.10 15.42
C GLU A 62 11.90 7.68 15.53
N ARG A 63 11.46 7.25 16.71
CA ARG A 63 10.85 5.94 16.93
C ARG A 63 9.56 5.75 16.13
N MET A 64 8.72 6.78 16.04
CA MET A 64 7.52 6.74 15.20
C MET A 64 7.87 6.56 13.73
N THR A 65 8.88 7.29 13.24
CA THR A 65 9.35 7.17 11.86
C THR A 65 9.90 5.77 11.58
N GLU A 66 10.67 5.19 12.52
CA GLU A 66 11.16 3.82 12.42
C GLU A 66 10.01 2.79 12.36
N LEU A 67 8.97 2.97 13.19
CA LEU A 67 7.79 2.09 13.19
C LEU A 67 7.01 2.21 11.88
N ASP A 68 6.82 3.42 11.36
CA ASP A 68 6.15 3.64 10.07
C ASP A 68 6.92 3.00 8.92
N GLN A 69 8.25 3.11 8.91
CA GLN A 69 9.11 2.43 7.94
C GLN A 69 9.03 0.91 8.07
N ALA A 70 9.01 0.39 9.30
CA ALA A 70 8.86 -1.04 9.55
C ALA A 70 7.49 -1.56 9.07
N ALA A 71 6.41 -0.83 9.33
CA ALA A 71 5.07 -1.16 8.85
C ALA A 71 5.01 -1.19 7.32
N GLN A 72 5.55 -0.17 6.64
CA GLN A 72 5.63 -0.14 5.18
C GLN A 72 6.45 -1.31 4.62
N LYS A 73 7.53 -1.70 5.30
CA LYS A 73 8.35 -2.84 4.89
C LYS A 73 7.56 -4.16 5.02
N ILE A 74 6.81 -4.33 6.11
CA ILE A 74 5.94 -5.51 6.32
C ILE A 74 4.91 -5.62 5.19
N ASP A 75 4.28 -4.52 4.80
CA ASP A 75 3.30 -4.52 3.70
C ASP A 75 3.93 -4.92 2.36
N ILE A 76 5.11 -4.40 2.06
CA ILE A 76 5.86 -4.76 0.86
C ILE A 76 6.25 -6.25 0.88
N ASP A 77 6.73 -6.74 2.02
CA ASP A 77 7.15 -8.13 2.16
C ASP A 77 5.94 -9.09 2.09
N LEU A 78 4.78 -8.71 2.64
CA LEU A 78 3.53 -9.48 2.48
C LEU A 78 3.10 -9.55 1.01
N LEU A 79 3.20 -8.44 0.29
CA LEU A 79 2.88 -8.40 -1.15
C LEU A 79 3.85 -9.27 -1.95
N LYS A 80 5.14 -9.30 -1.59
CA LYS A 80 6.13 -10.20 -2.18
C LYS A 80 5.83 -11.66 -1.89
N VAL A 81 5.53 -12.03 -0.64
CA VAL A 81 5.16 -13.41 -0.27
C VAL A 81 3.95 -13.87 -1.10
N HIS A 82 2.92 -13.03 -1.23
CA HIS A 82 1.77 -13.35 -2.07
C HIS A 82 2.13 -13.47 -3.56
N SER A 83 3.04 -12.64 -4.07
CA SER A 83 3.52 -12.74 -5.45
C SER A 83 4.35 -14.01 -5.68
N ASP A 84 5.24 -14.34 -4.75
CA ASP A 84 6.14 -15.47 -4.80
C ASP A 84 5.40 -16.80 -4.65
N ASP A 85 4.37 -16.87 -3.82
CA ASP A 85 3.48 -18.03 -3.72
C ASP A 85 2.88 -18.37 -5.10
N ARG A 86 2.35 -17.36 -5.80
CA ARG A 86 1.82 -17.53 -7.18
C ARG A 86 2.91 -17.90 -8.17
N GLY A 87 4.12 -17.35 -8.04
CA GLY A 87 5.29 -17.70 -8.85
C GLY A 87 5.72 -19.16 -8.65
N SER A 88 5.76 -19.62 -7.39
CA SER A 88 6.14 -20.98 -7.01
C SER A 88 5.15 -22.01 -7.55
N ALA A 89 3.85 -21.72 -7.54
CA ALA A 89 2.82 -22.58 -8.12
C ALA A 89 3.01 -22.79 -9.64
N ARG A 90 3.39 -21.74 -10.37
CA ARG A 90 3.73 -21.84 -11.80
C ARG A 90 5.01 -22.63 -12.03
N ALA A 91 6.04 -22.37 -11.23
CA ALA A 91 7.30 -23.10 -11.31
C ALA A 91 7.12 -24.59 -11.02
N MET A 92 6.26 -24.94 -10.07
CA MET A 92 5.86 -26.33 -9.78
C MET A 92 5.16 -26.97 -10.98
N THR A 93 4.21 -26.25 -11.61
CA THR A 93 3.51 -26.73 -12.82
C THR A 93 4.50 -26.96 -13.97
N ALA A 94 5.43 -26.02 -14.19
CA ALA A 94 6.47 -26.15 -15.22
C ALA A 94 7.42 -27.33 -14.95
N ARG A 95 7.83 -27.54 -13.69
CA ARG A 95 8.66 -28.69 -13.28
C ARG A 95 7.96 -30.02 -13.47
N LEU A 96 6.67 -30.10 -13.11
CA LEU A 96 5.86 -31.30 -13.28
C LEU A 96 5.64 -31.61 -14.77
N ALA A 97 5.43 -30.57 -15.59
CA ALA A 97 5.31 -30.70 -17.04
C ALA A 97 6.61 -31.22 -17.68
N SER A 98 7.77 -30.75 -17.21
CA SER A 98 9.07 -31.25 -17.68
C SER A 98 9.40 -32.67 -17.20
N ALA A 99 8.74 -33.15 -16.14
CA ALA A 99 8.94 -34.49 -15.57
C ALA A 99 7.96 -35.54 -16.15
N ASP A 100 7.18 -35.19 -17.18
CA ASP A 100 6.14 -36.03 -17.80
C ASP A 100 5.14 -36.65 -16.81
N SER A 101 4.92 -35.94 -15.69
CA SER A 101 3.97 -36.38 -14.67
C SER A 101 2.54 -36.08 -15.13
N LYS A 102 1.63 -37.06 -15.01
CA LYS A 102 0.19 -36.89 -15.28
C LYS A 102 -0.44 -35.77 -14.44
N THR A 103 0.15 -35.42 -13.29
CA THR A 103 -0.34 -34.33 -12.42
C THR A 103 -0.06 -32.93 -12.98
N ALA A 104 0.84 -32.80 -13.96
CA ALA A 104 1.14 -31.52 -14.63
C ALA A 104 -0.08 -30.93 -15.37
N TRP A 105 -1.00 -31.78 -15.80
CA TRP A 105 -2.20 -31.39 -16.52
C TRP A 105 -3.32 -30.85 -15.61
N SER A 106 -3.19 -30.95 -14.29
CA SER A 106 -4.22 -30.51 -13.35
C SER A 106 -4.55 -29.01 -13.49
N ALA A 107 -3.54 -28.15 -13.59
CA ALA A 107 -3.72 -26.71 -13.73
C ALA A 107 -4.26 -26.27 -15.11
N PRO A 108 -3.74 -26.75 -16.25
CA PRO A 108 -4.35 -26.52 -17.57
C PRO A 108 -5.79 -27.03 -17.67
N LEU A 109 -6.09 -28.23 -17.17
CA LEU A 109 -7.41 -28.84 -17.26
C LEU A 109 -8.45 -28.05 -16.45
N LEU A 110 -8.11 -27.67 -15.21
CA LEU A 110 -8.99 -26.85 -14.37
C LEU A 110 -9.23 -25.46 -14.99
N SER A 111 -8.18 -24.87 -15.57
CA SER A 111 -8.28 -23.58 -16.27
C SER A 111 -9.19 -23.67 -17.49
N ALA A 112 -9.04 -24.72 -18.31
CA ALA A 112 -9.89 -24.95 -19.47
C ALA A 112 -11.36 -25.15 -19.05
N LEU A 113 -11.61 -25.96 -18.02
CA LEU A 113 -12.96 -26.17 -17.47
C LEU A 113 -13.61 -24.86 -17.03
N LEU A 114 -12.89 -24.01 -16.29
CA LEU A 114 -13.40 -22.72 -15.82
C LEU A 114 -13.65 -21.74 -16.98
N ILE A 115 -12.76 -21.67 -17.97
CA ILE A 115 -12.94 -20.82 -19.15
C ILE A 115 -14.18 -21.27 -19.94
N THR A 116 -14.31 -22.56 -20.23
CA THR A 116 -15.47 -23.10 -20.92
C THR A 116 -16.77 -22.85 -20.14
N GLY A 117 -16.76 -23.06 -18.82
CA GLY A 117 -17.91 -22.77 -17.96
C GLY A 117 -18.30 -21.28 -17.94
N PHE A 118 -17.32 -20.37 -17.96
CA PHE A 118 -17.56 -18.93 -18.03
C PHE A 118 -18.23 -18.50 -19.34
N PHE A 119 -17.68 -18.92 -20.48
CA PHE A 119 -18.28 -18.60 -21.78
C PHE A 119 -19.65 -19.25 -21.98
N TRP A 120 -19.84 -20.47 -21.45
CA TRP A 120 -21.15 -21.12 -21.44
C TRP A 120 -22.18 -20.34 -20.62
N MET A 121 -21.83 -19.91 -19.40
CA MET A 121 -22.73 -19.11 -18.56
C MET A 121 -23.07 -17.76 -19.22
N LEU A 122 -22.07 -17.08 -19.80
CA LEU A 122 -22.31 -15.86 -20.57
C LEU A 122 -23.29 -16.08 -21.72
N TYR A 123 -23.13 -17.18 -22.47
CA TYR A 123 -24.04 -17.54 -23.54
C TYR A 123 -25.48 -17.74 -23.04
N VAL A 124 -25.68 -18.45 -21.91
CA VAL A 124 -27.01 -18.66 -21.33
C VAL A 124 -27.64 -17.33 -20.89
N VAL A 125 -26.89 -16.47 -20.19
CA VAL A 125 -27.39 -15.16 -19.73
C VAL A 125 -27.77 -14.24 -20.89
N LEU A 126 -27.05 -14.31 -22.01
CA LEU A 126 -27.31 -13.48 -23.19
C LEU A 126 -28.45 -13.98 -24.07
N THR A 127 -28.78 -15.28 -24.03
CA THR A 127 -29.75 -15.90 -24.96
C THR A 127 -31.05 -16.33 -24.30
N GLN A 128 -31.09 -16.52 -22.98
CA GLN A 128 -32.27 -16.99 -22.26
C GLN A 128 -32.88 -15.86 -21.40
N PRO A 129 -34.21 -15.68 -21.40
CA PRO A 129 -34.86 -14.76 -20.47
C PRO A 129 -34.71 -15.30 -19.04
N LEU A 130 -34.06 -14.54 -18.16
CA LEU A 130 -33.92 -14.90 -16.76
C LEU A 130 -35.26 -14.74 -16.03
N PRO A 131 -35.72 -15.74 -15.26
CA PRO A 131 -36.87 -15.60 -14.37
C PRO A 131 -36.73 -14.38 -13.45
N GLU A 132 -37.81 -13.62 -13.24
CA GLU A 132 -37.76 -12.35 -12.49
C GLU A 132 -37.29 -12.52 -11.03
N GLY A 133 -37.45 -13.71 -10.43
CA GLY A 133 -36.93 -14.04 -9.10
C GLY A 133 -35.45 -14.45 -9.04
N SER A 134 -34.81 -14.77 -10.17
CA SER A 134 -33.42 -15.24 -10.20
C SER A 134 -32.44 -14.25 -10.83
N LYS A 135 -32.93 -13.15 -11.42
CA LYS A 135 -32.11 -12.17 -12.14
C LYS A 135 -30.99 -11.56 -11.27
N GLU A 136 -31.29 -11.20 -10.03
CA GLU A 136 -30.32 -10.66 -9.08
C GLU A 136 -29.26 -11.72 -8.70
N VAL A 137 -29.70 -12.93 -8.38
CA VAL A 137 -28.82 -14.06 -8.05
C VAL A 137 -27.89 -14.38 -9.22
N SER A 138 -28.41 -14.43 -10.45
CA SER A 138 -27.62 -14.69 -11.65
C SER A 138 -26.60 -13.58 -11.95
N MET A 139 -26.94 -12.31 -11.72
CA MET A 139 -25.99 -11.19 -11.84
C MET A 139 -24.86 -11.27 -10.81
N ILE A 140 -25.18 -11.62 -9.56
CA ILE A 140 -24.18 -11.84 -8.49
C ILE A 140 -23.26 -13.02 -8.86
N LEU A 141 -23.84 -14.14 -9.29
CA LEU A 141 -23.09 -15.32 -9.72
C LEU A 141 -22.21 -15.04 -10.94
N LEU A 142 -22.70 -14.23 -11.89
CA LEU A 142 -21.92 -13.78 -13.04
C LEU A 142 -20.71 -12.93 -12.61
N GLY A 143 -20.89 -12.03 -11.64
CA GLY A 143 -19.80 -11.26 -11.06
C GLY A 143 -18.75 -12.13 -10.36
N ALA A 144 -19.18 -13.11 -9.57
CA ALA A 144 -18.29 -14.08 -8.93
C ALA A 144 -17.51 -14.91 -9.95
N LEU A 145 -18.17 -15.37 -11.01
CA LEU A 145 -17.54 -16.13 -12.09
C LEU A 145 -16.55 -15.29 -12.89
N GLY A 146 -16.86 -14.00 -13.14
CA GLY A 146 -15.94 -13.04 -13.73
C GLY A 146 -14.68 -12.81 -12.88
N ALA A 147 -14.82 -12.76 -11.56
CA ALA A 147 -13.67 -12.67 -10.65
C ALA A 147 -12.80 -13.93 -10.70
N SER A 148 -13.40 -15.13 -10.75
CA SER A 148 -12.67 -16.39 -10.93
C SER A 148 -11.95 -16.47 -12.28
N PHE A 149 -12.57 -16.00 -13.36
CA PHE A 149 -11.91 -15.87 -14.67
C PHE A 149 -10.68 -14.96 -14.58
N GLY A 150 -10.79 -13.80 -13.91
CA GLY A 150 -9.67 -12.90 -13.66
C GLY A 150 -8.51 -13.57 -12.91
N GLN A 151 -8.81 -14.44 -11.94
CA GLN A 151 -7.78 -15.22 -11.24
C GLN A 151 -7.06 -16.22 -12.15
N VAL A 152 -7.79 -16.91 -13.03
CA VAL A 152 -7.19 -17.83 -14.03
C VAL A 152 -6.35 -17.05 -15.04
N ALA A 153 -6.84 -15.92 -15.55
CA ALA A 153 -6.07 -15.06 -16.46
C ALA A 153 -4.77 -14.56 -15.80
N ASN A 154 -4.85 -14.12 -14.54
CA ASN A 154 -3.69 -13.72 -13.76
C ASN A 154 -2.71 -14.89 -13.52
N PHE A 155 -3.21 -16.12 -13.34
CA PHE A 155 -2.37 -17.31 -13.23
C PHE A 155 -1.54 -17.52 -14.50
N TRP A 156 -2.10 -17.38 -15.70
CA TRP A 156 -1.34 -17.62 -16.95
C TRP A 156 -0.50 -16.43 -17.41
N LEU A 157 -1.05 -15.21 -17.36
CA LEU A 157 -0.38 -14.01 -17.87
C LEU A 157 0.65 -13.44 -16.88
N GLY A 158 0.53 -13.82 -15.60
CA GLY A 158 1.34 -13.26 -14.53
C GLY A 158 1.00 -11.80 -14.24
N SER A 159 1.34 -11.32 -13.03
CA SER A 159 1.39 -9.89 -12.73
C SER A 159 2.68 -9.25 -13.28
N SER A 160 3.44 -10.00 -14.08
CA SER A 160 4.89 -9.93 -14.24
C SER A 160 5.44 -8.60 -14.71
N LYS A 161 4.65 -7.80 -15.43
CA LYS A 161 5.06 -6.45 -15.84
C LYS A 161 5.03 -5.44 -14.67
N GLY A 162 4.09 -5.59 -13.75
CA GLY A 162 3.93 -4.65 -12.65
C GLY A 162 4.98 -4.79 -11.54
N SER A 163 5.47 -6.01 -11.27
CA SER A 163 6.41 -6.25 -10.15
C SER A 163 7.87 -6.03 -10.53
N SER A 164 8.27 -6.35 -11.77
CA SER A 164 9.61 -6.01 -12.28
C SER A 164 9.77 -4.50 -12.33
N ASP A 165 8.78 -3.80 -12.89
CA ASP A 165 8.84 -2.36 -13.10
C ASP A 165 8.80 -1.62 -11.76
N LYS A 166 8.00 -2.07 -10.79
CA LYS A 166 8.02 -1.53 -9.42
C LYS A 166 9.34 -1.77 -8.70
N THR A 167 9.97 -2.94 -8.89
CA THR A 167 11.27 -3.24 -8.28
C THR A 167 12.39 -2.42 -8.91
N GLU A 168 12.34 -2.20 -10.23
CA GLU A 168 13.24 -1.33 -10.97
C GLU A 168 13.09 0.14 -10.54
N MET A 169 11.85 0.63 -10.45
CA MET A 169 11.55 1.98 -9.97
C MET A 169 11.99 2.18 -8.52
N LEU A 170 11.78 1.20 -7.63
CA LEU A 170 12.24 1.28 -6.24
C LEU A 170 13.77 1.31 -6.13
N LYS A 171 14.48 0.58 -6.98
CA LYS A 171 15.96 0.65 -7.05
C LYS A 171 16.46 2.01 -7.53
N GLN A 172 15.71 2.70 -8.39
CA GLN A 172 16.05 4.05 -8.85
C GLN A 172 15.75 5.13 -7.81
N VAL A 173 14.75 4.92 -6.95
CA VAL A 173 14.34 5.89 -5.91
C VAL A 173 15.13 5.69 -4.60
N LEU A 174 15.64 4.49 -4.33
CA LEU A 174 16.51 4.24 -3.19
C LEU A 174 17.94 4.68 -3.53
N PRO A 175 18.52 5.70 -2.87
CA PRO A 175 19.92 6.02 -3.05
C PRO A 175 20.75 4.82 -2.60
N VAL A 176 21.48 4.23 -3.55
CA VAL A 176 22.52 3.25 -3.29
C VAL A 176 23.53 3.94 -2.38
N ARG A 177 23.58 3.52 -1.11
CA ARG A 177 24.68 3.85 -0.20
C ARG A 177 25.91 3.06 -0.58
#